data_AF-A0A9J6H2M9-F1
#
_entry.id   AF-A0A9J6H2M9-F1
#
_cell.length_a   1.000
_cell.length_b   1.000
_cell.length_c   1.000
_cell.angle_alpha   90.00
_cell.angle_beta   90.00
_cell.angle_gamma   90.00
#
_symmetry.space_group_name_H-M   'P 1'
#
loop_
_entity.id
_entity.type
_entity.pdbx_description
1 polymer ?
#
loop_
_entity_poly.entity_id
_entity_poly.type
_entity_poly.pdbx_seq_one_letter_code
_entity_poly.pdbx_strand_id
1 'polypeptide(L)'
;MIWGRLQLGEYSLPYDFASFDHQPTTAEVMAFQRTTNGFPWRLTQSHQRTDFEEVTANLLAGFQQATLTSPPSFGAQHTFQVTGGLMSGLRSTSCVGSGWNAIFGQFSTKLIYDVRAGQVQPKVWQLVCGDDTQVVGASYHDVLAIKLG
;
A
#
# COMPACT_ATOMS: atom_id res chain seq x y z
N MET A 1 0.01 1.13 -21.39
CA MET A 1 -1.42 1.25 -21.06
C MET A 1 -1.87 2.71 -20.95
N ILE A 2 -1.18 3.56 -20.17
CA ILE A 2 -1.51 5.00 -20.03
C ILE A 2 -1.44 5.77 -21.36
N TRP A 3 -0.41 5.53 -22.17
CA TRP A 3 -0.25 6.24 -23.45
C TRP A 3 -1.45 6.14 -24.38
N GLY A 4 -2.10 4.97 -24.44
CA GLY A 4 -3.32 4.78 -25.23
C GLY A 4 -4.50 5.58 -24.67
N ARG A 5 -4.59 5.76 -23.35
CA ARG A 5 -5.64 6.54 -22.70
C ARG A 5 -5.46 8.04 -22.92
N LEU A 6 -4.23 8.53 -22.84
CA LEU A 6 -3.91 9.93 -23.15
C LEU A 6 -4.22 10.26 -24.61
N GLN A 7 -3.97 9.34 -25.53
CA GLN A 7 -4.34 9.49 -26.95
C GLN A 7 -5.86 9.56 -27.17
N LEU A 8 -6.66 9.00 -26.27
CA LEU A 8 -8.13 9.11 -26.28
C LEU A 8 -8.64 10.40 -25.62
N GLY A 9 -7.75 11.30 -25.20
CA GLY A 9 -8.11 12.56 -24.54
C GLY A 9 -8.38 12.44 -23.04
N GLU A 10 -8.01 11.33 -22.41
CA GLU A 10 -8.11 11.20 -20.95
C GLU A 10 -7.00 11.98 -20.24
N TYR A 11 -7.28 12.38 -19.01
CA TYR A 11 -6.34 13.07 -18.12
C TYR A 11 -5.60 12.07 -17.25
N SER A 12 -4.33 12.32 -16.96
CA SER A 12 -3.57 11.53 -16.01
C SER A 12 -2.85 12.41 -14.99
N LEU A 13 -2.86 11.96 -13.74
CA LEU A 13 -2.14 12.59 -12.64
C LEU A 13 -1.27 11.53 -11.94
N PRO A 14 0.05 11.57 -12.15
CA PRO A 14 0.99 10.88 -11.27
C PRO A 14 1.14 11.66 -9.96
N TYR A 15 1.20 10.96 -8.84
CA TYR A 15 1.55 11.52 -7.55
C TYR A 15 2.16 10.47 -6.64
N ASP A 16 2.81 10.96 -5.59
CA ASP A 16 3.55 10.16 -4.61
C ASP A 16 3.18 10.64 -3.20
N PHE A 17 3.29 9.74 -2.23
CA PHE A 17 2.94 9.99 -0.83
C PHE A 17 4.19 10.26 0.01
N ALA A 18 4.24 11.44 0.62
CA ALA A 18 5.34 11.80 1.50
C ALA A 18 5.44 10.84 2.69
N SER A 19 6.64 10.27 2.89
CA SER A 19 6.92 9.33 3.99
C SER A 19 5.93 8.17 4.06
N PHE A 20 5.54 7.62 2.91
CA PHE A 20 4.54 6.55 2.77
C PHE A 20 4.74 5.41 3.78
N ASP A 21 5.95 4.87 3.89
CA ASP A 21 6.26 3.78 4.81
C ASP A 21 6.00 4.12 6.28
N HIS A 22 5.87 5.39 6.66
CA HIS A 22 5.61 5.79 8.05
C HIS A 22 4.12 5.95 8.36
N GLN A 23 3.25 5.92 7.35
CA GLN A 23 1.82 6.19 7.51
C GLN A 23 1.00 4.98 8.01
N PRO A 24 1.22 3.74 7.50
CA PRO A 24 0.47 2.59 7.95
C PRO A 24 0.70 2.29 9.42
N THR A 25 -0.35 1.88 10.14
CA THR A 25 -0.19 1.31 11.48
C THR A 25 0.33 -0.13 11.39
N THR A 26 0.99 -0.63 12.43
CA THR A 26 1.39 -2.05 12.50
C THR A 26 0.18 -2.97 12.34
N ALA A 27 -0.98 -2.60 12.89
CA ALA A 27 -2.20 -3.39 12.76
C ALA A 27 -2.65 -3.54 11.30
N GLU A 28 -2.62 -2.45 10.53
CA GLU A 28 -2.95 -2.46 9.10
C GLU A 28 -1.95 -3.27 8.28
N VAL A 29 -0.65 -3.05 8.49
CA VAL A 29 0.42 -3.82 7.84
C VAL A 29 0.22 -5.32 8.05
N MET A 30 -0.07 -5.73 9.29
CA MET A 30 -0.32 -7.12 9.63
C MET A 30 -1.60 -7.68 8.99
N ALA A 31 -2.66 -6.88 8.87
CA ALA A 31 -3.89 -7.29 8.20
C ALA A 31 -3.66 -7.54 6.70
N PHE A 32 -2.92 -6.65 6.03
CA PHE A 32 -2.54 -6.84 4.63
C PHE A 32 -1.60 -8.02 4.44
N GLN A 33 -0.57 -8.15 5.28
CA GLN A 33 0.37 -9.27 5.21
C GLN A 33 -0.34 -10.63 5.36
N ARG A 34 -1.32 -10.75 6.26
CA ARG A 34 -2.11 -11.99 6.39
C ARG A 34 -2.97 -12.26 5.15
N THR A 35 -3.56 -11.21 4.57
CA THR A 35 -4.36 -11.32 3.34
C THR A 35 -3.50 -11.76 2.16
N THR A 36 -2.31 -11.18 1.99
CA THR A 36 -1.38 -11.54 0.91
C THR A 36 -0.84 -12.96 1.06
N ASN A 37 -0.68 -13.48 2.28
CA ASN A 37 -0.28 -14.87 2.50
C ASN A 37 -1.44 -15.87 2.32
N GLY A 38 -2.69 -15.44 2.54
CA GLY A 38 -3.86 -16.31 2.50
C GLY A 38 -4.15 -16.93 1.12
N PHE A 39 -3.85 -16.21 0.03
CA PHE A 39 -4.05 -16.74 -1.33
C PHE A 39 -2.97 -17.76 -1.74
N PRO A 40 -1.66 -17.45 -1.64
CA PRO A 40 -0.59 -18.42 -1.87
C PRO A 40 -0.76 -19.71 -1.06
N TRP A 41 -1.15 -19.62 0.21
CA TRP A 41 -1.40 -20.78 1.07
C TRP A 41 -2.39 -21.78 0.46
N ARG A 42 -3.46 -21.30 -0.19
CA ARG A 42 -4.47 -22.16 -0.83
C ARG A 42 -3.92 -22.91 -2.04
N LEU A 43 -2.86 -22.39 -2.65
CA LEU A 43 -2.18 -22.98 -3.80
C LEU A 43 -0.99 -23.85 -3.40
N THR A 44 -0.54 -23.76 -2.14
CA THR A 44 0.59 -24.53 -1.61
C THR A 44 0.25 -26.02 -1.51
N GLN A 45 1.10 -26.85 -2.10
CA GLN A 45 0.97 -28.31 -2.03
C GLN A 45 1.28 -28.81 -0.62
N SER A 46 0.68 -29.93 -0.20
CA SER A 46 0.79 -30.43 1.19
C SER A 46 2.23 -30.58 1.68
N HIS A 47 3.18 -30.98 0.82
CA HIS A 47 4.58 -31.15 1.18
C HIS A 47 5.37 -29.84 1.34
N GLN A 48 4.82 -28.70 0.90
CA GLN A 48 5.43 -27.37 0.96
C GLN A 48 4.85 -26.51 2.10
N ARG A 49 3.84 -27.03 2.82
CA ARG A 49 3.08 -26.23 3.79
C ARG A 49 3.94 -25.77 4.97
N THR A 50 4.77 -26.66 5.51
CA THR A 50 5.68 -26.32 6.61
C THR A 50 6.62 -25.19 6.22
N ASP A 51 7.27 -25.28 5.05
CA ASP A 51 8.17 -24.23 4.55
C ASP A 51 7.42 -22.90 4.35
N PHE A 52 6.20 -22.96 3.82
CA PHE A 52 5.37 -21.77 3.65
C PHE A 52 5.00 -21.11 4.99
N GLU A 53 4.61 -21.91 5.98
CA GLU A 53 4.29 -21.43 7.32
C GLU A 53 5.51 -20.79 7.99
N GLU A 54 6.69 -21.38 7.84
CA GLU A 54 7.94 -20.84 8.37
C GLU A 54 8.30 -19.49 7.71
N VAL A 55 8.26 -19.41 6.37
CA VAL A 55 8.52 -18.15 5.66
C VAL A 55 7.50 -17.08 6.07
N THR A 56 6.23 -17.45 6.19
CA THR A 56 5.16 -16.55 6.62
C THR A 56 5.39 -16.05 8.04
N ALA A 57 5.76 -16.95 8.96
CA ALA A 57 6.07 -16.61 10.35
C ALA A 57 7.26 -15.63 10.43
N ASN A 58 8.32 -15.87 9.65
CA ASN A 58 9.48 -15.00 9.59
C ASN A 58 9.15 -13.60 9.05
N LEU A 59 8.30 -13.50 8.02
CA LEU A 59 7.83 -12.21 7.51
C LEU A 59 7.02 -11.46 8.57
N LEU A 60 6.08 -12.14 9.24
CA LEU A 60 5.27 -11.55 10.30
C LEU A 60 6.13 -11.09 11.49
N ALA A 61 7.09 -11.91 11.92
CA ALA A 61 8.04 -11.56 12.97
C ALA A 61 8.88 -10.34 12.59
N GLY A 62 9.34 -10.26 11.33
CA GLY A 62 10.04 -9.10 10.80
C GLY A 62 9.23 -7.80 10.93
N PHE A 63 7.91 -7.86 10.73
CA PHE A 63 7.05 -6.69 10.94
C PHE A 63 6.77 -6.40 12.43
N GLN A 64 6.60 -7.42 13.25
CA GLN A 64 6.21 -7.24 14.66
C GLN A 64 7.37 -6.87 15.59
N GLN A 65 8.57 -7.35 15.27
CA GLN A 65 9.76 -7.26 16.13
C GLN A 65 10.77 -6.25 15.60
N ALA A 66 10.37 -5.39 14.66
CA ALA A 66 11.23 -4.36 14.12
C ALA A 66 11.70 -3.40 15.22
N THR A 67 13.00 -3.15 15.27
CA THR A 67 13.62 -2.25 16.25
C THR A 67 14.48 -1.20 15.56
N LEU A 68 14.66 -0.07 16.22
CA LEU A 68 15.54 1.02 15.81
C LEU A 68 16.63 1.19 16.86
N THR A 69 17.89 1.15 16.44
CA THR A 69 19.04 1.34 17.33
C THR A 69 19.56 2.76 17.20
N SER A 70 19.84 3.42 18.32
CA SER A 70 20.41 4.77 18.32
C SER A 70 21.79 4.79 17.64
N PRO A 71 22.14 5.89 16.96
CA PRO A 71 23.47 6.04 16.38
C PRO A 71 24.54 6.13 17.47
N PRO A 72 25.80 5.75 17.19
CA PRO A 72 26.89 5.85 18.17
C PRO A 72 27.10 7.26 18.74
N SER A 73 26.73 8.29 17.99
CA SER A 73 26.79 9.70 18.41
C SER A 73 25.83 10.07 19.55
N PHE A 74 24.86 9.21 19.88
CA PHE A 74 23.92 9.41 20.97
C PHE A 74 24.50 9.05 22.36
N GLY A 75 25.78 8.68 22.44
CA GLY A 75 26.49 8.38 23.68
C GLY A 75 26.21 6.97 24.21
N ALA A 76 24.96 6.67 24.56
CA ALA A 76 24.53 5.33 24.94
C ALA A 76 23.75 4.65 23.81
N GLN A 77 24.02 3.36 23.58
CA GLN A 77 23.21 2.55 22.67
C GLN A 77 21.85 2.27 23.30
N HIS A 78 20.81 2.67 22.60
CA HIS A 78 19.42 2.43 22.95
C HIS A 78 18.76 1.69 21.80
N THR A 79 17.94 0.68 22.13
CA THR A 79 17.10 -0.03 21.16
C THR A 79 15.65 0.31 21.44
N PHE A 80 14.96 0.80 20.43
CA PHE A 80 13.57 1.19 20.48
C PHE A 80 12.73 0.21 19.67
N GLN A 81 11.56 -0.16 20.18
CA GLN A 81 10.60 -0.92 19.40
C GLN A 81 9.92 0.00 18.39
N VAL A 82 9.85 -0.42 17.12
CA VAL A 82 9.07 0.28 16.10
C VAL A 82 7.59 -0.04 16.34
N THR A 83 6.75 0.99 16.51
CA THR A 83 5.33 0.86 16.86
C THR A 83 4.37 1.14 15.70
N GLY A 84 4.89 1.42 14.51
CA GLY A 84 4.11 1.78 13.33
C GLY A 84 4.99 1.85 12.10
N GLY A 85 4.36 1.93 10.95
CA GLY A 85 5.00 1.94 9.65
C GLY A 85 5.16 0.56 9.01
N LEU A 86 5.51 0.61 7.74
CA LEU A 86 5.86 -0.48 6.86
C LEU A 86 7.40 -0.57 6.79
N MET A 87 7.97 -1.69 7.22
CA MET A 87 9.42 -1.82 7.26
C MET A 87 10.01 -2.01 5.86
N SER A 88 10.73 -1.01 5.39
CA SER A 88 11.49 -1.09 4.14
C SER A 88 12.49 -2.26 4.17
N GLY A 89 12.50 -3.09 3.12
CA GLY A 89 13.47 -4.17 2.94
C GLY A 89 12.97 -5.57 3.29
N LEU A 90 11.76 -5.72 3.86
CA LEU A 90 11.11 -7.03 3.94
C LEU A 90 10.61 -7.44 2.55
N ARG A 91 10.66 -8.74 2.23
CA ARG A 91 10.34 -9.24 0.87
C ARG A 91 8.92 -8.88 0.40
N SER A 92 7.97 -8.76 1.33
CA SER A 92 6.58 -8.45 1.02
C SER A 92 6.21 -6.97 1.12
N THR A 93 7.18 -6.09 1.41
CA THR A 93 6.97 -4.63 1.59
C THR A 93 6.16 -4.03 0.45
N SER A 94 6.62 -4.19 -0.79
CA SER A 94 5.93 -3.60 -1.96
C SER A 94 4.53 -4.16 -2.15
N CYS A 95 4.29 -5.44 -1.88
CA CYS A 95 2.96 -6.05 -1.99
C CYS A 95 2.00 -5.49 -0.94
N VAL A 96 2.46 -5.39 0.31
CA VAL A 96 1.67 -4.84 1.42
C VAL A 96 1.39 -3.35 1.18
N GLY A 97 2.42 -2.57 0.83
CA GLY A 97 2.28 -1.14 0.52
C GLY A 97 1.32 -0.89 -0.63
N SER A 98 1.46 -1.63 -1.74
CA SER A 98 0.54 -1.50 -2.88
C SER A 98 -0.90 -1.82 -2.51
N GLY A 99 -1.12 -2.87 -1.70
CA GLY A 99 -2.45 -3.24 -1.22
C GLY A 99 -3.06 -2.17 -0.33
N TRP A 100 -2.27 -1.64 0.60
CA TRP A 100 -2.67 -0.54 1.50
C TRP A 100 -3.06 0.69 0.70
N ASN A 101 -2.19 1.17 -0.19
CA ASN A 101 -2.44 2.34 -1.03
C ASN A 101 -3.66 2.15 -1.97
N ALA A 102 -3.83 0.97 -2.55
CA ALA A 102 -4.99 0.68 -3.39
C ALA A 102 -6.33 0.81 -2.64
N ILE A 103 -6.39 0.45 -1.35
CA ILE A 103 -7.60 0.64 -0.53
C ILE A 103 -7.88 2.13 -0.29
N PHE A 104 -6.85 2.94 0.02
CA PHE A 104 -7.02 4.39 0.15
C PHE A 104 -7.55 5.02 -1.13
N GLY A 105 -7.01 4.60 -2.28
CA GLY A 105 -7.54 4.99 -3.58
C GLY A 105 -9.03 4.71 -3.80
N GLN A 106 -9.50 3.55 -3.33
CA GLN A 106 -10.93 3.20 -3.37
C GLN A 106 -11.75 4.09 -2.44
N PHE A 107 -11.23 4.42 -1.25
CA PHE A 107 -11.89 5.36 -0.34
C PHE A 107 -11.99 6.77 -0.94
N SER A 108 -10.92 7.30 -1.53
CA SER A 108 -10.94 8.61 -2.20
C SER A 108 -11.96 8.60 -3.35
N THR A 109 -12.04 7.51 -4.13
CA THR A 109 -13.06 7.36 -5.19
C THR A 109 -14.48 7.39 -4.65
N LYS A 110 -14.74 6.66 -3.56
CA LYS A 110 -16.04 6.63 -2.90
C LYS A 110 -16.40 8.00 -2.31
N LEU A 111 -15.46 8.66 -1.65
CA LEU A 111 -15.66 9.98 -1.06
C LEU A 111 -16.11 11.00 -2.12
N ILE A 112 -15.47 10.99 -3.29
CA ILE A 112 -15.85 11.88 -4.41
C ILE A 112 -17.25 11.57 -4.92
N TYR A 113 -17.61 10.30 -5.03
CA TYR A 113 -18.96 9.91 -5.44
C TYR A 113 -20.00 10.43 -4.44
N ASP A 114 -19.73 10.30 -3.14
CA ASP A 114 -20.62 10.74 -2.07
C ASP A 114 -20.74 12.28 -2.02
N VAL A 115 -19.62 13.02 -2.20
CA VAL A 115 -19.62 14.49 -2.31
C VAL A 115 -20.44 14.98 -3.51
N ARG A 116 -20.50 14.20 -4.59
CA ARG A 116 -21.35 14.46 -5.76
C ARG A 116 -22.79 13.99 -5.58
N ALA A 117 -23.21 13.71 -4.35
CA ALA A 117 -24.54 13.21 -4.00
C ALA A 117 -24.95 11.97 -4.84
N GLY A 118 -23.98 11.14 -5.20
CA GLY A 118 -24.20 9.93 -6.00
C GLY A 118 -24.64 10.17 -7.45
N GLN A 119 -24.52 11.40 -7.96
CA GLN A 119 -25.03 11.74 -9.29
C GLN A 119 -24.20 11.12 -10.42
N VAL A 120 -22.87 10.97 -10.23
CA VAL A 120 -21.96 10.42 -11.23
C VAL A 120 -20.83 9.63 -10.55
N GLN A 121 -20.75 8.33 -10.83
CA GLN A 121 -19.58 7.50 -10.48
C GLN A 121 -18.34 8.01 -11.23
N PRO A 122 -17.26 8.39 -10.53
CA PRO A 122 -16.00 8.76 -11.17
C PRO A 122 -15.49 7.60 -12.01
N LYS A 123 -15.30 7.82 -13.31
CA LYS A 123 -14.68 6.83 -14.20
C LYS A 123 -13.17 7.06 -14.21
N VAL A 124 -12.53 6.56 -13.17
CA VAL A 124 -11.08 6.66 -12.98
C VAL A 124 -10.45 5.27 -12.91
N TRP A 125 -9.23 5.18 -13.43
CA TRP A 125 -8.35 4.03 -13.25
C TRP A 125 -7.20 4.45 -12.38
N GLN A 126 -6.97 3.71 -11.30
CA GLN A 126 -5.84 3.93 -10.41
C GLN A 126 -4.85 2.78 -10.59
N LEU A 127 -3.61 3.15 -10.85
CA LEU A 127 -2.47 2.27 -10.98
C LEU A 127 -1.58 2.56 -9.77
N VAL A 128 -1.24 1.52 -9.01
CA VAL A 128 -0.52 1.62 -7.74
C VAL A 128 0.66 0.67 -7.75
N CYS A 129 1.82 1.16 -7.34
CA CYS A 129 3.01 0.36 -7.08
C CYS A 129 3.74 0.91 -5.85
N GLY A 130 3.48 0.35 -4.67
CA GLY A 130 3.98 0.94 -3.42
C GLY A 130 3.31 2.28 -3.16
N ASP A 131 4.10 3.32 -3.00
CA ASP A 131 3.71 4.73 -2.87
C ASP A 131 3.39 5.39 -4.22
N ASP A 132 4.09 4.99 -5.28
CA ASP A 132 3.86 5.49 -6.64
C ASP A 132 2.42 5.23 -7.09
N THR A 133 1.71 6.33 -7.37
CA THR A 133 0.31 6.29 -7.77
C THR A 133 0.08 7.07 -9.04
N GLN A 134 -0.71 6.48 -9.95
CA GLN A 134 -1.16 7.15 -11.14
C GLN A 134 -2.66 6.98 -11.33
N VAL A 135 -3.36 8.11 -11.41
CA VAL A 135 -4.79 8.15 -11.70
C VAL A 135 -4.99 8.60 -13.14
N VAL A 136 -5.92 7.95 -13.84
CA VAL A 136 -6.31 8.28 -15.20
C VAL A 136 -7.83 8.37 -15.29
N GLY A 137 -8.38 9.34 -16.00
CA GLY A 137 -9.84 9.46 -16.15
C GLY A 137 -10.26 10.43 -17.23
N ALA A 138 -11.52 10.35 -17.66
CA ALA A 138 -12.08 11.19 -18.72
C ALA A 138 -12.32 12.66 -18.28
N SER A 139 -12.29 12.94 -16.97
CA SER A 139 -12.54 14.25 -16.39
C SER A 139 -11.35 14.68 -15.53
N TYR A 140 -10.78 15.86 -15.83
CA TYR A 140 -9.66 16.39 -15.07
C TYR A 140 -10.03 16.65 -13.60
N HIS A 141 -11.29 17.04 -13.34
CA HIS A 141 -11.80 17.25 -11.99
C HIS A 141 -11.83 15.97 -11.18
N ASP A 142 -12.17 14.84 -11.81
CA ASP A 142 -12.24 13.53 -11.14
C ASP A 142 -10.83 13.08 -10.77
N VAL A 143 -9.89 13.24 -11.69
CA VAL A 143 -8.48 12.89 -11.50
C VAL A 143 -7.84 13.73 -10.38
N LEU A 144 -8.10 15.04 -10.34
CA LEU A 144 -7.60 15.92 -9.28
C LEU A 144 -8.24 15.62 -7.92
N ALA A 145 -9.54 15.35 -7.89
CA ALA A 145 -10.26 15.11 -6.65
C ALA A 145 -9.76 13.85 -5.93
N ILE A 146 -9.29 12.82 -6.65
CA ILE A 146 -8.72 11.59 -6.05
C ILE A 146 -7.48 11.89 -5.21
N LYS A 147 -6.66 12.87 -5.61
CA LYS A 147 -5.47 13.25 -4.85
C LYS A 147 -5.79 14.00 -3.55
N LEU A 148 -6.94 14.68 -3.50
CA LEU A 148 -7.34 15.53 -2.37
C LEU A 148 -8.17 14.80 -1.31
N GLY A 149 -8.74 13.64 -1.67
CA GLY A 149 -9.62 12.85 -0.82
C GLY A 149 -8.90 11.76 -0.06
#